data_AF-A0A9X8R407-F1
#
_entry.id   AF-A0A9X8R407-F1
#
_cell.length_a   1.000
_cell.length_b   1.000
_cell.length_c   1.000
_cell.angle_alpha   90.00
_cell.angle_beta   90.00
_cell.angle_gamma   90.00
#
_symmetry.space_group_name_H-M   'P 1'
#
loop_
_entity.id
_entity.type
_entity.pdbx_description
1 polymer ?
#
loop_
_entity_poly.entity_id
_entity_poly.type
_entity_poly.pdbx_seq_one_letter_code
_entity_poly.pdbx_strand_id
1 'polypeptide(L)'
;MLLFRPEILKGESLTNYLYRLAAANRYPSISYITELINVKWFHLNSNSFPISSINELSKLTLYDYKELYNISLNYYEIQLGMHLGKLLVCKNRAKYCPLCINNTIKHKTEWNLHFVNICDEHHLKLIDSCVQCHYPLSISSLMKSECINCGYSLEVSSKPNTIRESDVLFKSHLIMRNMLYGKNPFILNSYLSIHDYMELATKSFYLIEGLSDFTASDTNEKVIYTLASTLNGERNNKNMSLAFTNVYWMYNNFPNNFYKVLDAFYQKPFNVRKYQKKQFEKLLLSHKFFLIKLAYEEFWEMQGRKGNIHSVALKKLRNIHKDKKINFTKKELTELYGLTRNDVNVIWNNKRMLRIVNRGGKEREVLPKESLKEIEKYIEDKNYLINLKETAHILGLPIETINILVKLGYLNKKIVLGKLSTKFDSREIDTFLFRNKGPFCESEIGINLQNALKKYKTSGLTIKKIFNLIYEGKLTPFTNKKDAKLKDIHFRFEEIEVYLNNHKNEENGIRRYSLREVKSLLKMDGETIHKMILKDIIKPVEIKITKNNKKRYFFSKNEIDLFIKCHIGVQAAVKEYPISEKGLLKLIKNGELKNVVSDISRINLIKRTELTKVIFKGRKE
;
A
#
# COMPACT_ATOMS: atom_id res chain seq x y z
N MET A 1 -29.05 -33.61 0.92
CA MET A 1 -28.70 -32.65 -0.15
C MET A 1 -29.16 -31.27 0.29
N LEU A 2 -28.30 -30.25 0.23
CA LEU A 2 -28.65 -28.87 0.61
C LEU A 2 -29.29 -28.16 -0.59
N LEU A 3 -30.58 -27.82 -0.48
CA LEU A 3 -31.36 -27.14 -1.51
C LEU A 3 -31.17 -25.61 -1.45
N PHE A 4 -31.02 -25.07 -0.24
CA PHE A 4 -30.84 -23.65 0.01
C PHE A 4 -29.51 -23.38 0.70
N ARG A 5 -28.81 -22.34 0.25
CA ARG A 5 -27.51 -21.91 0.78
C ARG A 5 -27.62 -20.42 1.11
N PRO A 6 -27.99 -20.06 2.35
CA PRO A 6 -28.11 -18.66 2.72
C PRO A 6 -26.74 -17.98 2.62
N GLU A 7 -26.71 -16.68 2.36
CA GLU A 7 -25.46 -15.94 2.37
C GLU A 7 -24.87 -15.85 3.80
N ILE A 8 -23.54 -15.98 3.88
CA ILE A 8 -22.77 -15.70 5.11
C ILE A 8 -22.89 -14.21 5.43
N LEU A 9 -23.42 -13.89 6.60
CA LEU A 9 -23.54 -12.50 7.04
C LEU A 9 -22.18 -11.96 7.48
N LYS A 10 -21.98 -10.64 7.33
CA LYS A 10 -20.74 -9.98 7.73
C LYS A 10 -20.43 -10.21 9.22
N GLY A 11 -19.30 -10.85 9.49
CA GLY A 11 -18.79 -11.16 10.82
C GLY A 11 -19.52 -12.30 11.55
N GLU A 12 -20.42 -13.01 10.86
CA GLU A 12 -21.17 -14.14 11.39
C GLU A 12 -20.25 -15.27 11.84
N SER A 13 -20.58 -15.92 12.96
CA SER A 13 -19.90 -17.14 13.39
C SER A 13 -20.33 -18.35 12.56
N LEU A 14 -19.40 -19.27 12.29
CA LEU A 14 -19.68 -20.50 11.56
C LEU A 14 -20.83 -21.30 12.19
N THR A 15 -20.91 -21.37 13.53
CA THR A 15 -22.04 -22.01 14.21
C THR A 15 -23.38 -21.34 13.86
N ASN A 16 -23.47 -20.01 13.87
CA ASN A 16 -24.71 -19.28 13.50
C ASN A 16 -25.11 -19.56 12.05
N TYR A 17 -24.13 -19.56 11.16
CA TYR A 17 -24.34 -19.91 9.77
C TYR A 17 -24.91 -21.33 9.62
N LEU A 18 -24.40 -22.31 10.37
CA LEU A 18 -24.94 -23.68 10.34
C LEU A 18 -26.39 -23.77 10.84
N TYR A 19 -26.78 -23.00 11.86
CA TYR A 19 -28.18 -22.92 12.29
C TYR A 19 -29.09 -22.32 11.22
N ARG A 20 -28.65 -21.23 10.59
CA ARG A 20 -29.39 -20.62 9.46
C ARG A 20 -29.47 -21.54 8.26
N LEU A 21 -28.40 -22.29 7.97
CA LEU A 21 -28.37 -23.29 6.91
C LEU A 21 -29.34 -24.44 7.21
N ALA A 22 -29.42 -24.90 8.45
CA ALA A 22 -30.39 -25.92 8.88
C ALA A 22 -31.83 -25.43 8.71
N ALA A 23 -32.12 -24.21 9.18
CA ALA A 23 -33.43 -23.59 9.08
C ALA A 23 -33.85 -23.35 7.62
N ALA A 24 -32.95 -22.83 6.78
CA ALA A 24 -33.22 -22.58 5.36
C ALA A 24 -33.55 -23.86 4.58
N ASN A 25 -33.05 -25.01 5.02
CA ASN A 25 -33.34 -26.32 4.44
C ASN A 25 -34.44 -27.09 5.18
N ARG A 26 -35.15 -26.44 6.11
CA ARG A 26 -36.25 -27.02 6.89
C ARG A 26 -35.85 -28.29 7.68
N TYR A 27 -34.59 -28.37 8.11
CA TYR A 27 -34.19 -29.44 9.02
C TYR A 27 -34.74 -29.17 10.42
N PRO A 28 -35.33 -30.17 11.11
CA PRO A 28 -35.86 -30.00 12.48
C PRO A 28 -34.79 -29.62 13.50
N SER A 29 -33.52 -29.91 13.20
CA SER A 29 -32.39 -29.71 14.09
C SER A 29 -31.11 -29.47 13.29
N ILE A 30 -30.15 -28.77 13.88
CA ILE A 30 -28.79 -28.62 13.33
C ILE A 30 -28.05 -29.96 13.25
N SER A 31 -28.49 -30.98 14.02
CA SER A 31 -27.85 -32.30 14.09
C SER A 31 -27.68 -32.95 12.71
N TYR A 32 -28.68 -32.81 11.83
CA TYR A 32 -28.63 -33.31 10.46
C TYR A 32 -27.44 -32.76 9.67
N ILE A 33 -27.16 -31.46 9.80
CA ILE A 33 -26.01 -30.87 9.12
C ILE A 33 -24.71 -31.33 9.80
N THR A 34 -24.67 -31.35 11.14
CA THR A 34 -23.45 -31.75 11.84
C THR A 34 -23.07 -33.21 11.64
N GLU A 35 -24.04 -34.11 11.46
CA GLU A 35 -23.79 -35.51 11.09
C GLU A 35 -23.16 -35.60 9.70
N LEU A 36 -23.65 -34.83 8.73
CA LEU A 36 -23.10 -34.80 7.36
C LEU A 36 -21.63 -34.34 7.32
N ILE A 37 -21.22 -33.45 8.23
CA ILE A 37 -19.84 -32.94 8.32
C ILE A 37 -19.03 -33.54 9.47
N ASN A 38 -19.55 -34.58 10.14
CA ASN A 38 -18.93 -35.27 11.28
C ASN A 38 -18.46 -34.33 12.41
N VAL A 39 -19.33 -33.41 12.83
CA VAL A 39 -19.07 -32.44 13.90
C VAL A 39 -19.81 -32.81 15.18
N LYS A 40 -19.10 -32.83 16.30
CA LYS A 40 -19.68 -33.07 17.63
C LYS A 40 -20.26 -31.79 18.25
N TRP A 41 -21.19 -31.94 19.18
CA TRP A 41 -21.88 -30.82 19.85
C TRP A 41 -20.95 -29.76 20.47
N PHE A 42 -19.86 -30.16 21.11
CA PHE A 42 -18.94 -29.21 21.76
C PHE A 42 -18.20 -28.31 20.74
N HIS A 43 -18.00 -28.78 19.50
CA HIS A 43 -17.44 -27.98 18.42
C HIS A 43 -18.40 -26.86 18.01
N LEU A 44 -19.71 -27.16 17.93
CA LEU A 44 -20.73 -26.15 17.68
C LEU A 44 -20.78 -25.09 18.78
N ASN A 45 -20.82 -25.49 20.05
CA ASN A 45 -20.86 -24.54 21.16
C ASN A 45 -19.63 -23.63 21.22
N SER A 46 -18.47 -24.17 20.87
CA SER A 46 -17.22 -23.41 20.86
C SER A 46 -16.99 -22.65 19.57
N ASN A 47 -17.75 -22.91 18.50
CA ASN A 47 -17.46 -22.42 17.14
C ASN A 47 -16.07 -22.85 16.63
N SER A 48 -15.50 -23.94 17.16
CA SER A 48 -14.20 -24.51 16.77
C SER A 48 -14.43 -25.84 16.08
N PHE A 49 -13.98 -25.98 14.83
CA PHE A 49 -14.32 -27.11 13.96
C PHE A 49 -13.08 -27.87 13.49
N PRO A 50 -13.13 -29.20 13.34
CA PRO A 50 -12.10 -29.94 12.64
C PRO A 50 -11.92 -29.44 11.20
N ILE A 51 -10.68 -29.40 10.71
CA ILE A 51 -10.37 -28.97 9.33
C ILE A 51 -11.11 -29.83 8.31
N SER A 52 -11.19 -31.15 8.54
CA SER A 52 -11.95 -32.08 7.71
C SER A 52 -13.42 -31.68 7.61
N SER A 53 -14.06 -31.31 8.72
CA SER A 53 -15.45 -30.87 8.75
C SER A 53 -15.68 -29.57 7.97
N ILE A 54 -14.74 -28.62 8.03
CA ILE A 54 -14.82 -27.39 7.23
C ILE A 54 -14.66 -27.69 5.73
N ASN A 55 -13.77 -28.63 5.37
CA ASN A 55 -13.63 -29.09 3.99
C ASN A 55 -14.92 -29.75 3.46
N GLU A 56 -15.55 -30.62 4.25
CA GLU A 56 -16.83 -31.22 3.86
C GLU A 56 -17.94 -30.16 3.75
N LEU A 57 -17.98 -29.20 4.69
CA LEU A 57 -18.93 -28.10 4.62
C LEU A 57 -18.72 -27.21 3.38
N SER A 58 -17.47 -26.96 3.00
CA SER A 58 -17.10 -26.22 1.78
C SER A 58 -17.67 -26.90 0.54
N LYS A 59 -17.53 -28.23 0.42
CA LYS A 59 -18.12 -29.00 -0.68
C LYS A 59 -19.64 -28.92 -0.71
N LEU A 60 -20.28 -29.04 0.46
CA LEU A 60 -21.74 -29.03 0.56
C LEU A 60 -22.35 -27.65 0.24
N THR A 61 -21.69 -26.59 0.67
CA THR A 61 -22.18 -25.21 0.57
C THR A 61 -21.63 -24.44 -0.62
N LEU A 62 -20.63 -24.98 -1.32
CA LEU A 62 -19.91 -24.34 -2.42
C LEU A 62 -19.16 -23.04 -2.03
N TYR A 63 -19.02 -22.77 -0.74
CA TYR A 63 -18.16 -21.69 -0.25
C TYR A 63 -16.69 -22.12 -0.27
N ASP A 64 -15.80 -21.15 -0.49
CA ASP A 64 -14.37 -21.40 -0.35
C ASP A 64 -14.02 -21.83 1.08
N TYR A 65 -13.12 -22.79 1.21
CA TYR A 65 -12.67 -23.30 2.51
C TYR A 65 -12.18 -22.16 3.42
N LYS A 66 -11.43 -21.18 2.88
CA LYS A 66 -10.86 -20.09 3.68
C LYS A 66 -11.95 -19.16 4.20
N GLU A 67 -13.03 -18.94 3.44
CA GLU A 67 -14.16 -18.12 3.89
C GLU A 67 -14.83 -18.74 5.11
N LEU A 68 -15.15 -20.03 5.06
CA LEU A 68 -15.72 -20.78 6.18
C LEU A 68 -14.74 -20.86 7.37
N TYR A 69 -13.45 -21.06 7.07
CA TYR A 69 -12.41 -21.10 8.09
C TYR A 69 -12.29 -19.76 8.84
N ASN A 70 -12.33 -18.64 8.13
CA ASN A 70 -12.19 -17.30 8.71
C ASN A 70 -13.35 -16.92 9.65
N ILE A 71 -14.54 -17.50 9.46
CA ILE A 71 -15.68 -17.30 10.36
C ILE A 71 -15.76 -18.34 11.49
N SER A 72 -14.85 -19.31 11.51
CA SER A 72 -14.66 -20.22 12.64
C SER A 72 -13.72 -19.61 13.70
N LEU A 73 -13.78 -20.14 14.91
CA LEU A 73 -12.89 -19.76 15.99
C LEU A 73 -11.44 -20.23 15.77
N ASN A 74 -11.23 -21.29 14.96
CA ASN A 74 -9.90 -21.80 14.65
C ASN A 74 -9.00 -20.69 14.08
N TYR A 75 -9.57 -19.78 13.29
CA TYR A 75 -8.89 -18.60 12.77
C TYR A 75 -8.25 -17.77 13.89
N TYR A 76 -9.03 -17.45 14.93
CA TYR A 76 -8.53 -16.67 16.07
C TYR A 76 -7.54 -17.46 16.94
N GLU A 77 -7.75 -18.77 17.13
CA GLU A 77 -6.80 -19.61 17.87
C GLU A 77 -5.42 -19.65 17.21
N ILE A 78 -5.35 -19.65 15.87
CA ILE A 78 -4.08 -19.54 15.14
C ILE A 78 -3.50 -18.13 15.23
N GLN A 79 -4.31 -17.09 14.98
CA GLN A 79 -3.85 -15.69 15.02
C GLN A 79 -3.28 -15.29 16.39
N LEU A 80 -3.91 -15.76 17.47
CA LEU A 80 -3.46 -15.51 18.84
C LEU A 80 -2.33 -16.45 19.28
N GLY A 81 -2.20 -17.61 18.62
CA GLY A 81 -1.32 -18.70 19.04
C GLY A 81 -1.92 -19.55 20.17
N MET A 82 -1.44 -20.79 20.30
CA MET A 82 -2.05 -21.83 21.13
C MET A 82 -2.25 -21.42 22.61
N HIS A 83 -1.28 -20.71 23.20
CA HIS A 83 -1.37 -20.29 24.61
C HIS A 83 -2.44 -19.21 24.82
N LEU A 84 -2.42 -18.14 24.01
CA LEU A 84 -3.38 -17.04 24.13
C LEU A 84 -4.78 -17.45 23.66
N GLY A 85 -4.89 -18.31 22.64
CA GLY A 85 -6.15 -18.91 22.23
C GLY A 85 -6.84 -19.62 23.41
N LYS A 86 -6.13 -20.49 24.14
CA LYS A 86 -6.68 -21.13 25.36
C LYS A 86 -7.04 -20.13 26.47
N LEU A 87 -6.39 -18.97 26.51
CA LEU A 87 -6.65 -17.95 27.53
C LEU A 87 -7.89 -17.10 27.21
N LEU A 88 -8.03 -16.70 25.95
CA LEU A 88 -8.90 -15.61 25.52
C LEU A 88 -10.18 -16.10 24.84
N VAL A 89 -10.28 -17.38 24.51
CA VAL A 89 -11.44 -17.95 23.84
C VAL A 89 -12.48 -18.50 24.83
N CYS A 90 -13.74 -18.11 24.62
CA CYS A 90 -14.94 -18.62 25.27
C CYS A 90 -15.47 -19.87 24.53
N LYS A 91 -15.25 -21.07 25.07
CA LYS A 91 -15.65 -22.33 24.41
C LYS A 91 -17.07 -22.82 24.74
N ASN A 92 -17.61 -22.46 25.91
CA ASN A 92 -18.85 -23.04 26.41
C ASN A 92 -19.93 -21.99 26.73
N ARG A 93 -19.74 -20.74 26.29
CA ARG A 93 -20.64 -19.64 26.58
C ARG A 93 -20.82 -18.79 25.33
N ALA A 94 -22.07 -18.50 24.99
CA ALA A 94 -22.43 -17.55 23.97
C ALA A 94 -22.64 -16.17 24.60
N LYS A 95 -22.20 -15.15 23.88
CA LYS A 95 -22.52 -13.76 24.16
C LYS A 95 -23.47 -13.26 23.10
N TYR A 96 -24.39 -12.38 23.47
CA TYR A 96 -25.29 -11.80 22.49
C TYR A 96 -25.61 -10.33 22.78
N CYS A 97 -26.04 -9.65 21.74
CA CYS A 97 -26.67 -8.35 21.84
C CYS A 97 -28.18 -8.51 21.66
N PRO A 98 -29.02 -8.05 22.60
CA PRO A 98 -30.48 -8.21 22.50
C PRO A 98 -31.05 -7.56 21.23
N LEU A 99 -30.49 -6.41 20.82
CA LEU A 99 -30.93 -5.73 19.59
C LEU A 99 -30.50 -6.46 18.32
N CYS A 100 -29.36 -7.18 18.33
CA CYS A 100 -28.97 -7.99 17.18
C CYS A 100 -29.89 -9.22 17.00
N ILE A 101 -30.36 -9.84 18.09
CA ILE A 101 -31.26 -11.00 17.99
C ILE A 101 -32.61 -10.60 17.39
N ASN A 102 -33.19 -9.50 17.87
CA ASN A 102 -34.59 -9.14 17.60
C ASN A 102 -34.90 -8.95 16.10
N ASN A 103 -33.90 -8.57 15.29
CA ASN A 103 -34.07 -8.35 13.85
C ASN A 103 -33.79 -9.62 13.04
N THR A 104 -32.63 -10.25 13.30
CA THR A 104 -32.17 -11.46 12.64
C THR A 104 -31.16 -12.11 13.58
N ILE A 105 -31.37 -13.35 14.03
CA ILE A 105 -30.42 -14.01 14.94
C ILE A 105 -29.03 -14.05 14.30
N LYS A 106 -28.17 -13.11 14.76
CA LYS A 106 -26.83 -12.86 14.24
C LYS A 106 -25.85 -12.93 15.39
N HIS A 107 -25.19 -14.07 15.52
CA HIS A 107 -24.06 -14.25 16.42
C HIS A 107 -22.73 -14.06 15.67
N LYS A 108 -21.86 -13.17 16.17
CA LYS A 108 -20.58 -12.86 15.55
C LYS A 108 -19.44 -13.75 16.06
N THR A 109 -18.47 -14.10 15.20
CA THR A 109 -17.31 -14.94 15.58
C THR A 109 -16.49 -14.33 16.72
N GLU A 110 -16.26 -13.01 16.68
CA GLU A 110 -15.49 -12.29 17.69
C GLU A 110 -16.16 -12.30 19.08
N TRP A 111 -17.47 -12.56 19.16
CA TRP A 111 -18.17 -12.70 20.44
C TRP A 111 -17.75 -13.97 21.19
N ASN A 112 -17.04 -14.90 20.57
CA ASN A 112 -16.39 -16.00 21.28
C ASN A 112 -15.09 -15.60 21.99
N LEU A 113 -14.68 -14.31 22.00
CA LEU A 113 -13.45 -13.86 22.67
C LEU A 113 -13.78 -13.20 24.01
N HIS A 114 -13.17 -13.63 25.12
CA HIS A 114 -13.44 -13.16 26.49
C HIS A 114 -13.41 -11.63 26.64
N PHE A 115 -12.51 -10.96 25.92
CA PHE A 115 -12.34 -9.51 25.98
C PHE A 115 -13.32 -8.72 25.09
N VAL A 116 -14.04 -9.39 24.18
CA VAL A 116 -15.10 -8.78 23.37
C VAL A 116 -16.39 -8.83 24.17
N ASN A 117 -16.80 -7.70 24.72
CA ASN A 117 -17.97 -7.62 25.60
C ASN A 117 -18.93 -6.48 25.22
N ILE A 118 -18.71 -5.84 24.08
CA ILE A 118 -19.55 -4.76 23.56
C ILE A 118 -20.01 -5.13 22.15
N CYS A 119 -21.27 -4.86 21.86
CA CYS A 119 -21.79 -4.90 20.50
C CYS A 119 -21.39 -3.63 19.76
N ASP A 120 -20.64 -3.77 18.67
CA ASP A 120 -20.23 -2.62 17.85
C ASP A 120 -21.35 -1.91 17.10
N GLU A 121 -22.44 -2.62 16.82
CA GLU A 121 -23.55 -2.06 16.04
C GLU A 121 -24.48 -1.23 16.94
N HIS A 122 -24.57 -1.60 18.22
CA HIS A 122 -25.57 -1.06 19.15
C HIS A 122 -24.96 -0.40 20.39
N HIS A 123 -23.64 -0.50 20.57
CA HIS A 123 -22.88 0.02 21.70
C HIS A 123 -23.43 -0.47 23.06
N LEU A 124 -23.87 -1.72 23.10
CA LEU A 124 -24.42 -2.37 24.30
C LEU A 124 -23.44 -3.36 24.88
N LYS A 125 -23.42 -3.50 26.21
CA LYS A 125 -22.75 -4.61 26.86
C LYS A 125 -23.40 -5.94 26.42
N LEU A 126 -22.59 -6.86 25.93
CA LEU A 126 -23.03 -8.20 25.57
C LEU A 126 -23.47 -8.98 26.81
N ILE A 127 -24.54 -9.76 26.67
CA ILE A 127 -25.12 -10.60 27.71
C ILE A 127 -24.62 -12.04 27.51
N ASP A 128 -24.16 -12.69 28.58
CA ASP A 128 -23.62 -14.06 28.57
C ASP A 128 -24.31 -15.03 29.54
N SER A 129 -25.33 -14.53 30.24
CA SER A 129 -26.09 -15.25 31.27
C SER A 129 -27.55 -14.79 31.23
N CYS A 130 -28.47 -15.68 31.57
CA CYS A 130 -29.89 -15.35 31.64
C CYS A 130 -30.12 -14.26 32.71
N VAL A 131 -30.92 -13.24 32.38
CA VAL A 131 -31.23 -12.16 33.33
C VAL A 131 -32.13 -12.62 34.47
N GLN A 132 -32.91 -13.69 34.26
CA GLN A 132 -33.85 -14.24 35.24
C GLN A 132 -33.22 -15.27 36.17
N CYS A 133 -32.56 -16.30 35.61
CA CYS A 133 -32.00 -17.41 36.42
C CYS A 133 -30.47 -17.41 36.50
N HIS A 134 -29.79 -16.45 35.87
CA HIS A 134 -28.33 -16.33 35.81
C HIS A 134 -27.57 -17.51 35.20
N TYR A 135 -28.29 -18.48 34.62
CA TYR A 135 -27.70 -19.61 33.93
C TYR A 135 -26.87 -19.14 32.72
N PRO A 136 -25.62 -19.63 32.54
CA PRO A 136 -24.79 -19.28 31.39
C PRO A 136 -25.46 -19.63 30.07
N LEU A 137 -25.40 -18.72 29.10
CA LEU A 137 -26.08 -18.93 27.82
C LEU A 137 -25.23 -19.78 26.88
N SER A 138 -25.86 -20.75 26.24
CA SER A 138 -25.29 -21.54 25.16
C SER A 138 -25.69 -20.97 23.80
N ILE A 139 -25.00 -21.38 22.73
CA ILE A 139 -25.43 -21.00 21.38
C ILE A 139 -26.82 -21.58 21.07
N SER A 140 -27.18 -22.74 21.63
CA SER A 140 -28.54 -23.30 21.49
C SER A 140 -29.60 -22.37 22.07
N SER A 141 -29.33 -21.81 23.26
CA SER A 141 -30.23 -20.84 23.90
C SER A 141 -30.46 -19.63 22.99
N LEU A 142 -29.37 -19.15 22.38
CA LEU A 142 -29.41 -18.01 21.47
C LEU A 142 -30.24 -18.31 20.21
N MET A 143 -30.09 -19.48 19.61
CA MET A 143 -30.80 -19.85 18.39
C MET A 143 -32.28 -20.12 18.60
N LYS A 144 -32.67 -20.51 19.82
CA LYS A 144 -34.07 -20.65 20.23
C LYS A 144 -34.69 -19.36 20.75
N SER A 145 -33.91 -18.27 20.84
CA SER A 145 -34.32 -17.02 21.50
C SER A 145 -34.83 -17.19 22.94
N GLU A 146 -34.44 -18.26 23.65
CA GLU A 146 -34.92 -18.57 25.00
C GLU A 146 -33.84 -19.20 25.87
N CYS A 147 -33.92 -18.99 27.19
CA CYS A 147 -33.04 -19.65 28.14
C CYS A 147 -33.41 -21.13 28.28
N ILE A 148 -32.47 -22.04 27.98
CA ILE A 148 -32.69 -23.48 28.11
C ILE A 148 -33.01 -23.97 29.54
N ASN A 149 -32.69 -23.17 30.56
CA ASN A 149 -32.89 -23.54 31.97
C ASN A 149 -34.26 -23.09 32.51
N CYS A 150 -34.77 -21.93 32.07
CA CYS A 150 -35.98 -21.33 32.65
C CYS A 150 -37.03 -20.85 31.63
N GLY A 151 -36.78 -21.01 30.33
CA GLY A 151 -37.69 -20.58 29.26
C GLY A 151 -37.76 -19.06 29.05
N TYR A 152 -37.00 -18.26 29.80
CA TYR A 152 -37.03 -16.79 29.65
C TYR A 152 -36.63 -16.37 28.23
N SER A 153 -37.49 -15.59 27.56
CA SER A 153 -37.21 -15.06 26.22
C SER A 153 -36.04 -14.07 26.24
N LEU A 154 -35.03 -14.32 25.41
CA LEU A 154 -33.83 -13.50 25.31
C LEU A 154 -34.07 -12.17 24.57
N GLU A 155 -35.21 -12.05 23.89
CA GLU A 155 -35.63 -10.84 23.17
C GLU A 155 -36.15 -9.77 24.15
N VAL A 156 -36.73 -10.18 25.29
CA VAL A 156 -37.37 -9.32 26.29
C VAL A 156 -36.34 -8.81 27.32
N SER A 157 -35.17 -8.33 26.88
CA SER A 157 -34.17 -7.79 27.82
C SER A 157 -34.61 -6.41 28.33
N SER A 158 -34.92 -6.33 29.63
CA SER A 158 -35.70 -5.26 30.26
C SER A 158 -35.00 -3.91 30.44
N LYS A 159 -33.74 -3.76 30.01
CA LYS A 159 -33.06 -2.48 29.73
C LYS A 159 -31.65 -2.74 29.17
N PRO A 160 -31.34 -2.37 27.92
CA PRO A 160 -30.00 -2.55 27.37
C PRO A 160 -29.00 -1.63 28.10
N ASN A 161 -27.87 -2.20 28.55
CA ASN A 161 -26.80 -1.43 29.19
C ASN A 161 -25.95 -0.75 28.11
N THR A 162 -26.38 0.46 27.71
CA THR A 162 -25.72 1.31 26.72
C THR A 162 -24.39 1.84 27.25
N ILE A 163 -23.34 1.71 26.46
CA ILE A 163 -22.00 2.21 26.76
C ILE A 163 -21.74 3.41 25.86
N ARG A 164 -21.31 4.54 26.45
CA ARG A 164 -20.95 5.74 25.69
C ARG A 164 -19.62 5.53 24.98
N GLU A 165 -19.43 6.11 23.81
CA GLU A 165 -18.15 6.01 23.08
C GLU A 165 -16.98 6.67 23.83
N SER A 166 -17.27 7.64 24.70
CA SER A 166 -16.28 8.28 25.56
C SER A 166 -15.72 7.35 26.65
N ASP A 167 -16.44 6.27 26.97
CA ASP A 167 -16.12 5.31 28.03
C ASP A 167 -14.80 4.58 27.73
N VAL A 168 -14.00 4.39 28.78
CA VAL A 168 -12.73 3.67 28.73
C VAL A 168 -12.94 2.21 28.31
N LEU A 169 -14.06 1.61 28.72
CA LEU A 169 -14.46 0.26 28.33
C LEU A 169 -14.67 0.18 26.81
N PHE A 170 -15.37 1.15 26.23
CA PHE A 170 -15.60 1.21 24.79
C PHE A 170 -14.31 1.39 23.99
N LYS A 171 -13.45 2.32 24.43
CA LYS A 171 -12.16 2.57 23.79
C LYS A 171 -11.21 1.37 23.85
N SER A 172 -11.17 0.68 25.00
CA SER A 172 -10.43 -0.57 25.16
C SER A 172 -10.90 -1.63 24.17
N HIS A 173 -12.23 -1.84 24.10
CA HIS A 173 -12.85 -2.77 23.16
C HIS A 173 -12.52 -2.43 21.70
N LEU A 174 -12.64 -1.15 21.31
CA LEU A 174 -12.34 -0.70 19.96
C LEU A 174 -10.88 -0.97 19.55
N ILE A 175 -9.93 -0.75 20.46
CA ILE A 175 -8.50 -1.03 20.23
C ILE A 175 -8.25 -2.52 20.01
N MET A 176 -8.80 -3.37 20.87
CA MET A 176 -8.65 -4.82 20.75
C MET A 176 -9.29 -5.34 19.46
N ARG A 177 -10.46 -4.81 19.10
CA ARG A 177 -11.11 -5.12 17.83
C ARG A 177 -10.26 -4.72 16.63
N ASN A 178 -9.73 -3.50 16.63
CA ASN A 178 -8.86 -3.03 15.55
C ASN A 178 -7.63 -3.93 15.39
N MET A 179 -7.02 -4.37 16.49
CA MET A 179 -5.91 -5.33 16.47
C MET A 179 -6.30 -6.68 15.83
N LEU A 180 -7.51 -7.19 16.11
CA LEU A 180 -8.01 -8.43 15.49
C LEU A 180 -8.16 -8.31 13.97
N TYR A 181 -8.51 -7.12 13.48
CA TYR A 181 -8.57 -6.82 12.04
C TYR A 181 -7.22 -6.40 11.44
N GLY A 182 -6.11 -6.68 12.13
CA GLY A 182 -4.75 -6.39 11.66
C GLY A 182 -4.36 -4.91 11.70
N LYS A 183 -5.19 -4.05 12.31
CA LYS A 183 -4.86 -2.64 12.52
C LYS A 183 -4.10 -2.51 13.83
N ASN A 184 -2.78 -2.40 13.75
CA ASN A 184 -1.93 -2.19 14.91
C ASN A 184 -2.14 -0.75 15.43
N PRO A 185 -2.62 -0.57 16.67
CA PRO A 185 -2.77 0.76 17.24
C PRO A 185 -1.42 1.24 17.78
N PHE A 186 -1.26 2.56 17.77
CA PHE A 186 -0.10 3.23 18.33
C PHE A 186 -0.26 3.33 19.85
N ILE A 187 0.41 2.45 20.59
CA ILE A 187 0.41 2.40 22.06
C ILE A 187 1.88 2.44 22.52
N LEU A 188 2.18 3.29 23.52
CA LEU A 188 3.55 3.45 24.03
C LEU A 188 4.56 3.81 22.92
N ASN A 189 4.21 4.78 22.08
CA ASN A 189 5.02 5.21 20.94
C ASN A 189 5.42 4.10 19.96
N SER A 190 4.67 2.99 19.92
CA SER A 190 4.97 1.86 19.05
C SER A 190 3.69 1.24 18.49
N TYR A 191 3.78 0.68 17.30
CA TYR A 191 2.72 -0.14 16.74
C TYR A 191 2.83 -1.55 17.30
N LEU A 192 1.97 -1.89 18.25
CA LEU A 192 1.95 -3.22 18.85
C LEU A 192 1.11 -4.17 17.99
N SER A 193 1.68 -5.35 17.69
CA SER A 193 0.90 -6.47 17.17
C SER A 193 -0.08 -6.97 18.24
N ILE A 194 -1.11 -7.71 17.83
CA ILE A 194 -2.03 -8.34 18.79
C ILE A 194 -1.29 -9.25 19.78
N HIS A 195 -0.28 -9.99 19.33
CA HIS A 195 0.52 -10.85 20.20
C HIS A 195 1.29 -10.03 21.24
N ASP A 196 1.94 -8.93 20.83
CA ASP A 196 2.68 -8.06 21.74
C ASP A 196 1.75 -7.39 22.75
N TYR A 197 0.57 -6.95 22.33
CA TYR A 197 -0.41 -6.38 23.25
C TYR A 197 -0.96 -7.43 24.24
N MET A 198 -1.20 -8.66 23.80
CA MET A 198 -1.65 -9.71 24.69
C MET A 198 -0.56 -10.13 25.68
N GLU A 199 0.71 -10.17 25.27
CA GLU A 199 1.83 -10.35 26.18
C GLU A 199 1.88 -9.21 27.21
N LEU A 200 1.80 -7.97 26.75
CA LEU A 200 1.73 -6.79 27.61
C LEU A 200 0.58 -6.91 28.63
N ALA A 201 -0.64 -7.15 28.16
CA ALA A 201 -1.83 -7.22 29.00
C ALA A 201 -1.73 -8.35 30.04
N THR A 202 -1.35 -9.56 29.61
CA THR A 202 -1.24 -10.71 30.50
C THR A 202 -0.16 -10.56 31.55
N LYS A 203 0.95 -9.85 31.27
CA LYS A 203 1.94 -9.52 32.30
C LYS A 203 1.45 -8.40 33.22
N SER A 204 0.75 -7.41 32.68
CA SER A 204 0.16 -6.32 33.45
C SER A 204 -0.97 -6.74 34.37
N PHE A 205 -1.67 -7.83 34.06
CA PHE A 205 -2.65 -8.47 34.95
C PHE A 205 -2.07 -8.75 36.34
N TYR A 206 -0.79 -9.14 36.44
CA TYR A 206 -0.14 -9.35 37.74
C TYR A 206 -0.02 -8.07 38.59
N LEU A 207 0.08 -6.89 37.97
CA LEU A 207 0.08 -5.63 38.71
C LEU A 207 -1.32 -5.30 39.24
N ILE A 208 -2.34 -5.48 38.42
CA ILE A 208 -3.72 -5.10 38.74
C ILE A 208 -4.52 -6.16 39.51
N GLU A 209 -4.04 -7.40 39.61
CA GLU A 209 -4.74 -8.51 40.27
C GLU A 209 -5.07 -8.21 41.74
N GLY A 210 -6.35 -8.16 42.11
CA GLY A 210 -6.81 -7.85 43.45
C GLY A 210 -6.75 -6.36 43.82
N LEU A 211 -6.54 -5.47 42.85
CA LEU A 211 -6.70 -4.03 43.03
C LEU A 211 -8.12 -3.59 42.65
N SER A 212 -8.50 -2.41 43.11
CA SER A 212 -9.74 -1.74 42.73
C SER A 212 -9.69 -1.28 41.26
N ASP A 213 -10.85 -1.25 40.61
CA ASP A 213 -11.03 -0.74 39.24
C ASP A 213 -10.63 0.74 39.14
N PHE A 214 -9.67 1.05 38.27
CA PHE A 214 -9.19 2.41 38.01
C PHE A 214 -10.03 3.16 36.97
N THR A 215 -11.01 2.48 36.36
CA THR A 215 -11.79 3.00 35.23
C THR A 215 -13.22 3.38 35.58
N ALA A 216 -13.74 2.89 36.71
CA ALA A 216 -15.06 3.24 37.20
C ALA A 216 -15.13 4.70 37.68
N SER A 217 -16.18 5.40 37.27
CA SER A 217 -16.61 6.68 37.85
C SER A 217 -17.61 6.49 39.00
N ASP A 218 -18.23 5.31 39.09
CA ASP A 218 -19.21 4.97 40.13
C ASP A 218 -18.54 4.37 41.38
N THR A 219 -19.04 4.79 42.54
CA THR A 219 -18.54 4.57 43.91
C THR A 219 -18.50 3.11 44.40
N ASN A 220 -18.87 2.13 43.57
CA ASN A 220 -18.81 0.72 43.96
C ASN A 220 -17.43 0.15 43.60
N GLU A 221 -16.57 0.00 44.60
CA GLU A 221 -15.23 -0.59 44.51
C GLU A 221 -15.28 -2.01 43.93
N LYS A 222 -15.20 -2.13 42.61
CA LYS A 222 -15.04 -3.42 41.94
C LYS A 222 -13.58 -3.84 42.02
N VAL A 223 -13.33 -5.03 42.57
CA VAL A 223 -11.99 -5.62 42.59
C VAL A 223 -11.71 -6.37 41.28
N ILE A 224 -10.52 -6.16 40.73
CA ILE A 224 -10.06 -6.77 39.48
C ILE A 224 -9.54 -8.18 39.78
N TYR A 225 -10.23 -9.22 39.29
CA TYR A 225 -9.80 -10.61 39.44
C TYR A 225 -9.51 -11.27 38.09
N THR A 226 -8.24 -11.25 37.69
CA THR A 226 -7.72 -11.78 36.42
C THR A 226 -7.19 -13.22 36.54
N LEU A 227 -6.63 -13.59 37.69
CA LEU A 227 -5.94 -14.88 37.92
C LEU A 227 -6.76 -15.87 38.75
N ALA A 228 -7.80 -15.41 39.46
CA ALA A 228 -8.62 -16.23 40.38
C ALA A 228 -9.47 -17.33 39.70
N SER A 229 -9.42 -17.47 38.38
CA SER A 229 -10.29 -18.36 37.61
C SER A 229 -9.89 -19.84 37.57
N THR A 230 -9.11 -20.34 38.53
CA THR A 230 -8.70 -21.76 38.54
C THR A 230 -9.24 -22.56 39.73
N LEU A 231 -9.82 -21.93 40.76
CA LEU A 231 -10.32 -22.64 41.94
C LEU A 231 -11.70 -23.29 41.73
N ASN A 232 -12.58 -22.67 40.92
CA ASN A 232 -13.90 -23.22 40.57
C ASN A 232 -14.09 -23.43 39.04
N GLY A 233 -12.99 -23.47 38.28
CA GLY A 233 -13.01 -23.85 36.86
C GLY A 233 -13.58 -22.86 35.84
N GLU A 234 -14.32 -21.83 36.24
CA GLU A 234 -14.98 -20.92 35.28
C GLU A 234 -14.38 -19.50 35.25
N ARG A 235 -13.88 -19.10 34.07
CA ARG A 235 -13.47 -17.71 33.79
C ARG A 235 -14.68 -16.82 33.60
N ASN A 236 -14.74 -15.73 34.37
CA ASN A 236 -15.78 -14.72 34.25
C ASN A 236 -15.42 -13.69 33.16
N ASN A 237 -16.23 -13.63 32.10
CA ASN A 237 -16.10 -12.63 31.03
C ASN A 237 -16.04 -11.19 31.54
N LYS A 238 -16.84 -10.89 32.58
CA LYS A 238 -16.90 -9.54 33.17
C LYS A 238 -15.54 -9.15 33.75
N ASN A 239 -14.88 -10.07 34.45
CA ASN A 239 -13.58 -9.80 35.06
C ASN A 239 -12.47 -9.67 34.02
N MET A 240 -12.48 -10.52 32.98
CA MET A 240 -11.48 -10.44 31.91
C MET A 240 -11.61 -9.13 31.13
N SER A 241 -12.83 -8.75 30.76
CA SER A 241 -13.07 -7.45 30.12
C SER A 241 -12.64 -6.28 31.02
N LEU A 242 -12.95 -6.34 32.31
CA LEU A 242 -12.51 -5.33 33.28
C LEU A 242 -10.98 -5.23 33.35
N ALA A 243 -10.29 -6.37 33.33
CA ALA A 243 -8.83 -6.44 33.33
C ALA A 243 -8.22 -5.75 32.10
N PHE A 244 -8.71 -6.09 30.90
CA PHE A 244 -8.26 -5.46 29.65
C PHE A 244 -8.56 -3.96 29.62
N THR A 245 -9.70 -3.55 30.16
CA THR A 245 -10.09 -2.14 30.28
C THR A 245 -9.12 -1.37 31.17
N ASN A 246 -8.74 -1.96 32.31
CA ASN A 246 -7.76 -1.38 33.22
C ASN A 246 -6.34 -1.37 32.64
N VAL A 247 -5.94 -2.40 31.89
CA VAL A 247 -4.65 -2.40 31.16
C VAL A 247 -4.63 -1.28 30.11
N TYR A 248 -5.70 -1.13 29.34
CA TYR A 248 -5.81 -0.05 28.37
C TYR A 248 -5.70 1.31 29.07
N TRP A 249 -6.47 1.53 30.14
CA TRP A 249 -6.42 2.77 30.92
C TRP A 249 -5.02 3.07 31.46
N MET A 250 -4.35 2.04 31.99
CA MET A 250 -3.00 2.13 32.54
C MET A 250 -1.99 2.67 31.53
N TYR A 251 -2.17 2.37 30.24
CA TYR A 251 -1.27 2.80 29.16
C TYR A 251 -1.78 3.99 28.33
N ASN A 252 -3.07 4.34 28.40
CA ASN A 252 -3.64 5.44 27.62
C ASN A 252 -3.14 6.84 28.04
N ASN A 253 -2.69 7.00 29.30
CA ASN A 253 -2.03 8.21 29.81
C ASN A 253 -0.70 7.83 30.47
N PHE A 254 0.13 7.10 29.73
CA PHE A 254 1.43 6.65 30.19
C PHE A 254 2.44 7.83 30.27
N PRO A 255 3.27 7.93 31.32
CA PRO A 255 3.45 6.98 32.43
C PRO A 255 2.56 7.25 33.66
N ASN A 256 1.77 8.32 33.66
CA ASN A 256 1.03 8.77 34.84
C ASN A 256 0.08 7.71 35.42
N ASN A 257 -0.76 7.10 34.57
CA ASN A 257 -1.69 6.05 35.03
C ASN A 257 -0.94 4.78 35.46
N PHE A 258 0.15 4.46 34.80
CA PHE A 258 1.02 3.34 35.19
C PHE A 258 1.61 3.55 36.59
N TYR A 259 2.02 4.77 36.95
CA TYR A 259 2.49 5.08 38.30
C TYR A 259 1.39 4.94 39.35
N LYS A 260 0.17 5.36 39.06
CA LYS A 260 -0.98 5.15 39.97
C LYS A 260 -1.21 3.66 40.26
N VAL A 261 -1.11 2.81 39.23
CA VAL A 261 -1.22 1.36 39.41
C VAL A 261 -0.05 0.82 40.24
N LEU A 262 1.19 1.28 40.00
CA LEU A 262 2.35 0.84 40.77
C LEU A 262 2.29 1.28 42.24
N ASP A 263 1.78 2.48 42.53
CA ASP A 263 1.54 2.95 43.90
C ASP A 263 0.52 2.05 44.62
N ALA A 264 -0.62 1.75 44.00
CA ALA A 264 -1.61 0.85 44.55
C ALA A 264 -1.07 -0.59 44.71
N PHE A 265 -0.33 -1.09 43.72
CA PHE A 265 0.35 -2.38 43.76
C PHE A 265 1.38 -2.45 44.89
N TYR A 266 2.07 -1.34 45.17
CA TYR A 266 3.03 -1.27 46.26
C TYR A 266 2.37 -1.45 47.63
N GLN A 267 1.10 -1.05 47.81
CA GLN A 267 0.38 -1.24 49.08
C GLN A 267 -0.04 -2.69 49.36
N LYS A 268 0.12 -3.61 48.39
CA LYS A 268 -0.23 -5.03 48.58
C LYS A 268 0.69 -5.72 49.61
N PRO A 269 0.19 -6.78 50.29
CA PRO A 269 1.00 -7.63 51.15
C PRO A 269 2.26 -8.15 50.44
N PHE A 270 3.39 -8.14 51.14
CA PHE A 270 4.71 -8.44 50.56
C PHE A 270 4.76 -9.77 49.82
N ASN A 271 4.14 -10.83 50.37
CA ASN A 271 4.17 -12.17 49.77
C ASN A 271 3.47 -12.21 48.41
N VAL A 272 2.29 -11.59 48.31
CA VAL A 272 1.52 -11.49 47.05
C VAL A 272 2.29 -10.62 46.05
N ARG A 273 2.76 -9.46 46.50
CA ARG A 273 3.50 -8.50 45.69
C ARG A 273 4.79 -9.08 45.12
N LYS A 274 5.55 -9.86 45.91
CA LYS A 274 6.84 -10.46 45.50
C LYS A 274 6.67 -11.38 44.29
N TYR A 275 5.68 -12.28 44.33
CA TYR A 275 5.40 -13.18 43.21
C TYR A 275 4.90 -12.42 41.98
N GLN A 276 3.88 -11.57 42.15
CA GLN A 276 3.29 -10.79 41.06
C GLN A 276 4.32 -9.88 40.37
N LYS A 277 5.15 -9.20 41.16
CA LYS A 277 6.26 -8.36 40.68
C LYS A 277 7.21 -9.16 39.79
N LYS A 278 7.65 -10.34 40.25
CA LYS A 278 8.54 -11.21 39.47
C LYS A 278 7.92 -11.63 38.13
N GLN A 279 6.61 -11.87 38.08
CA GLN A 279 5.93 -12.22 36.83
C GLN A 279 5.85 -11.03 35.87
N PHE A 280 5.51 -9.83 36.37
CA PHE A 280 5.52 -8.61 35.58
C PHE A 280 6.91 -8.28 35.03
N GLU A 281 7.96 -8.40 35.85
CA GLU A 281 9.34 -8.08 35.45
C GLU A 281 9.87 -8.94 34.30
N LYS A 282 9.28 -10.12 34.03
CA LYS A 282 9.58 -10.91 32.82
C LYS A 282 9.27 -10.14 31.54
N LEU A 283 8.25 -9.27 31.54
CA LEU A 283 7.92 -8.38 30.43
C LEU A 283 9.10 -7.45 30.09
N LEU A 284 9.78 -6.97 31.12
CA LEU A 284 10.85 -5.97 30.99
C LEU A 284 12.17 -6.55 30.46
N LEU A 285 12.23 -7.88 30.28
CA LEU A 285 13.33 -8.55 29.59
C LEU A 285 13.26 -8.33 28.06
N SER A 286 12.06 -8.10 27.53
CA SER A 286 11.86 -7.80 26.12
C SER A 286 12.16 -6.33 25.83
N HIS A 287 12.96 -6.08 24.79
CA HIS A 287 13.29 -4.73 24.32
C HIS A 287 12.06 -3.95 23.85
N LYS A 288 11.02 -4.66 23.37
CA LYS A 288 9.75 -4.07 22.92
C LYS A 288 9.04 -3.23 24.00
N PHE A 289 9.27 -3.55 25.28
CA PHE A 289 8.64 -2.90 26.43
C PHE A 289 9.60 -1.97 27.18
N PHE A 290 10.62 -1.43 26.49
CA PHE A 290 11.62 -0.59 27.12
C PHE A 290 11.07 0.69 27.74
N LEU A 291 10.08 1.35 27.13
CA LEU A 291 9.47 2.54 27.74
C LEU A 291 8.79 2.19 29.07
N ILE A 292 8.14 1.03 29.15
CA ILE A 292 7.58 0.50 30.41
C ILE A 292 8.70 0.23 31.41
N LYS A 293 9.81 -0.38 30.98
CA LYS A 293 10.98 -0.61 31.83
C LYS A 293 11.55 0.69 32.40
N LEU A 294 11.71 1.73 31.56
CA LEU A 294 12.20 3.03 32.00
C LEU A 294 11.27 3.65 33.04
N ALA A 295 9.96 3.70 32.76
CA ALA A 295 9.01 4.24 33.72
C ALA A 295 8.99 3.42 35.01
N TYR A 296 9.04 2.09 34.92
CA TYR A 296 9.10 1.20 36.07
C TYR A 296 10.34 1.45 36.93
N GLU A 297 11.52 1.56 36.32
CA GLU A 297 12.77 1.89 37.01
C GLU A 297 12.69 3.28 37.67
N GLU A 298 12.18 4.29 36.96
CA GLU A 298 11.96 5.64 37.47
C GLU A 298 11.03 5.65 38.69
N PHE A 299 9.92 4.91 38.65
CA PHE A 299 9.01 4.77 39.77
C PHE A 299 9.71 4.26 41.03
N TRP A 300 10.50 3.20 40.91
CA TRP A 300 11.24 2.65 42.05
C TRP A 300 12.33 3.60 42.55
N GLU A 301 12.96 4.38 41.68
CA GLU A 301 13.86 5.44 42.13
C GLU A 301 13.13 6.50 42.96
N MET A 302 11.94 6.94 42.53
CA MET A 302 11.12 7.90 43.29
C MET A 302 10.74 7.35 44.66
N GLN A 303 10.27 6.09 44.72
CA GLN A 303 9.94 5.44 45.99
C GLN A 303 11.16 5.30 46.90
N GLY A 304 12.34 5.03 46.32
CA GLY A 304 13.59 5.01 47.08
C GLY A 304 14.01 6.38 47.63
N ARG A 305 13.77 7.47 46.90
CA ARG A 305 13.99 8.84 47.41
C ARG A 305 13.05 9.20 48.56
N LYS A 306 11.82 8.68 48.53
CA LYS A 306 10.84 8.80 49.63
C LYS A 306 11.19 7.96 50.87
N GLY A 307 12.27 7.17 50.84
CA GLY A 307 12.66 6.28 51.94
C GLY A 307 11.91 4.95 51.99
N ASN A 308 11.03 4.68 51.02
CA ASN A 308 10.17 3.49 51.00
C ASN A 308 10.87 2.22 50.51
N ILE A 309 12.17 2.28 50.16
CA ILE A 309 12.94 1.14 49.66
C ILE A 309 14.26 1.01 50.42
N HIS A 310 14.59 -0.21 50.81
CA HIS A 310 15.86 -0.55 51.47
C HIS A 310 17.09 -0.14 50.63
N SER A 311 18.09 0.43 51.29
CA SER A 311 19.27 1.10 50.71
C SER A 311 20.10 0.24 49.74
N VAL A 312 20.09 -1.09 49.90
CA VAL A 312 20.82 -2.04 49.05
C VAL A 312 20.23 -2.13 47.63
N ALA A 313 18.90 -2.05 47.51
CA ALA A 313 18.23 -2.00 46.20
C ALA A 313 18.49 -0.66 45.49
N LEU A 314 18.53 0.42 46.26
CA LEU A 314 18.90 1.77 45.81
C LEU A 314 20.35 1.84 45.31
N LYS A 315 21.32 1.16 45.95
CA LYS A 315 22.72 1.12 45.48
C LYS A 315 22.86 0.40 44.14
N LYS A 316 22.14 -0.71 43.91
CA LYS A 316 22.10 -1.39 42.61
C LYS A 316 21.50 -0.50 41.51
N LEU A 317 20.43 0.24 41.80
CA LEU A 317 19.83 1.19 40.87
C LEU A 317 20.75 2.39 40.59
N ARG A 318 21.25 3.07 41.63
CA ARG A 318 22.11 4.26 41.48
C ARG A 318 23.40 4.01 40.67
N ASN A 319 24.02 2.84 40.80
CA ASN A 319 25.22 2.48 40.03
C ASN A 319 24.94 2.23 38.53
N ILE A 320 23.69 1.91 38.17
CA ILE A 320 23.27 1.75 36.77
C ILE A 320 22.90 3.11 36.13
N HIS A 321 22.49 4.11 36.93
CA HIS A 321 21.77 5.29 36.43
C HIS A 321 22.58 6.59 36.25
N LYS A 322 23.79 6.77 36.79
CA LYS A 322 24.52 8.05 36.60
C LYS A 322 24.91 8.35 35.14
N ASP A 323 25.14 7.31 34.33
CA ASP A 323 25.55 7.45 32.92
C ASP A 323 24.48 7.05 31.88
N LYS A 324 23.49 6.22 32.25
CA LYS A 324 22.42 5.71 31.35
C LYS A 324 21.18 6.61 31.23
N LYS A 325 21.07 7.65 32.06
CA LYS A 325 19.83 8.45 32.13
C LYS A 325 19.64 9.43 30.99
N ILE A 326 20.72 9.99 30.43
CA ILE A 326 20.62 11.15 29.53
C ILE A 326 20.85 10.76 28.06
N ASN A 327 21.67 9.75 27.79
CA ASN A 327 22.11 9.41 26.43
C ASN A 327 21.91 7.94 26.12
N PHE A 328 21.61 7.62 24.86
CA PHE A 328 21.70 6.28 24.31
C PHE A 328 23.16 5.89 24.12
N THR A 329 23.47 4.62 24.35
CA THR A 329 24.69 3.97 23.88
C THR A 329 24.47 3.29 22.54
N LYS A 330 25.54 3.05 21.77
CA LYS A 330 25.46 2.28 20.52
C LYS A 330 24.84 0.89 20.72
N LYS A 331 25.17 0.24 21.86
CA LYS A 331 24.61 -1.06 22.25
C LYS A 331 23.11 -0.96 22.52
N GLU A 332 22.67 0.05 23.26
CA GLU A 332 21.24 0.29 23.49
C GLU A 332 20.49 0.54 22.19
N LEU A 333 21.03 1.30 21.23
CA LEU A 333 20.36 1.49 19.94
C LEU A 333 20.20 0.17 19.16
N THR A 334 21.20 -0.71 19.25
CA THR A 334 21.16 -2.03 18.62
C THR A 334 20.10 -2.92 19.29
N GLU A 335 20.10 -2.95 20.63
CA GLU A 335 19.21 -3.80 21.43
C GLU A 335 17.76 -3.31 21.47
N LEU A 336 17.54 -1.99 21.54
CA LEU A 336 16.21 -1.39 21.68
C LEU A 336 15.42 -1.37 20.38
N TYR A 337 16.09 -1.03 19.29
CA TYR A 337 15.44 -0.74 18.02
C TYR A 337 15.77 -1.77 16.93
N GLY A 338 16.46 -2.86 17.30
CA GLY A 338 16.89 -3.90 16.35
C GLY A 338 17.80 -3.33 15.25
N LEU A 339 18.48 -2.22 15.52
CA LEU A 339 19.29 -1.52 14.53
C LEU A 339 20.57 -2.30 14.27
N THR A 340 20.95 -2.42 13.00
CA THR A 340 22.26 -3.00 12.67
C THR A 340 23.37 -2.06 13.11
N ARG A 341 24.60 -2.56 13.26
CA ARG A 341 25.77 -1.70 13.55
C ARG A 341 25.91 -0.56 12.55
N ASN A 342 25.56 -0.79 11.27
CA ASN A 342 25.56 0.24 10.25
C ASN A 342 24.51 1.31 10.52
N ASP A 343 23.27 0.93 10.87
CA ASP A 343 22.23 1.91 11.21
C ASP A 343 22.63 2.75 12.42
N VAL A 344 23.16 2.11 13.46
CA VAL A 344 23.65 2.80 14.65
C VAL A 344 24.74 3.79 14.27
N ASN A 345 25.69 3.41 13.42
CA ASN A 345 26.73 4.32 12.94
C ASN A 345 26.16 5.45 12.07
N VAL A 346 25.12 5.21 11.26
CA VAL A 346 24.47 6.26 10.47
C VAL A 346 23.83 7.29 11.40
N ILE A 347 23.08 6.85 12.43
CA ILE A 347 22.50 7.73 13.45
C ILE A 347 23.61 8.49 14.20
N TRP A 348 24.67 7.77 14.61
CA TRP A 348 25.77 8.34 15.37
C TRP A 348 26.63 9.32 14.57
N ASN A 349 26.64 9.24 13.25
CA ASN A 349 27.37 10.17 12.39
C ASN A 349 26.54 11.42 12.05
N ASN A 350 25.27 11.48 12.44
CA ASN A 350 24.44 12.65 12.25
C ASN A 350 24.69 13.65 13.39
N LYS A 351 25.59 14.60 13.16
CA LYS A 351 25.97 15.64 14.13
C LYS A 351 24.78 16.45 14.66
N ARG A 352 23.67 16.54 13.93
CA ARG A 352 22.47 17.26 14.40
C ARG A 352 21.80 16.57 15.58
N MET A 353 21.98 15.26 15.72
CA MET A 353 21.38 14.48 16.80
C MET A 353 22.33 14.34 18.00
N LEU A 354 23.62 14.62 17.85
CA LEU A 354 24.59 14.44 18.92
C LEU A 354 24.70 15.68 19.81
N ARG A 355 24.93 15.45 21.11
CA ARG A 355 25.40 16.47 22.06
C ARG A 355 26.83 16.17 22.47
N ILE A 356 27.60 17.22 22.76
CA ILE A 356 28.94 17.07 23.34
C ILE A 356 28.79 17.15 24.86
N VAL A 357 29.32 16.16 25.57
CA VAL A 357 29.40 16.16 27.03
C VAL A 357 30.84 16.03 27.48
N ASN A 358 31.21 16.77 28.51
CA ASN A 358 32.55 16.74 29.07
C ASN A 358 32.62 15.67 30.17
N ARG A 359 33.47 14.65 30.00
CA ARG A 359 33.65 13.56 30.98
C ARG A 359 35.12 13.38 31.31
N GLY A 360 35.51 13.73 32.54
CA GLY A 360 36.90 13.63 32.99
C GLY A 360 37.86 14.49 32.17
N GLY A 361 37.44 15.70 31.80
CA GLY A 361 38.23 16.64 30.99
C GLY A 361 38.32 16.32 29.49
N LYS A 362 37.59 15.31 29.01
CA LYS A 362 37.51 14.98 27.57
C LYS A 362 36.09 15.16 27.07
N GLU A 363 35.96 15.87 25.96
CA GLU A 363 34.71 15.99 25.21
C GLU A 363 34.37 14.66 24.54
N ARG A 364 33.12 14.22 24.69
CA ARG A 364 32.57 13.03 24.03
C ARG A 364 31.24 13.36 23.39
N GLU A 365 31.05 12.89 22.16
CA GLU A 365 29.76 12.92 21.48
C GLU A 365 28.85 11.82 22.03
N VAL A 366 27.63 12.22 22.40
CA VAL A 366 26.60 11.35 22.95
C VAL A 366 25.27 11.63 22.26
N LEU A 367 24.46 10.59 22.11
CA LEU A 367 23.13 10.72 21.51
C LEU A 367 22.09 10.88 22.64
N PRO A 368 21.53 12.07 22.87
CA PRO A 368 20.57 12.30 23.95
C PRO A 368 19.28 11.52 23.69
N LYS A 369 18.61 11.08 24.76
CA LYS A 369 17.31 10.40 24.65
C LYS A 369 16.19 11.29 24.08
N GLU A 370 16.36 12.61 24.09
CA GLU A 370 15.46 13.57 23.44
C GLU A 370 15.38 13.39 21.91
N SER A 371 16.43 12.85 21.27
CA SER A 371 16.44 12.49 19.84
C SER A 371 15.58 11.26 19.50
N LEU A 372 14.84 10.72 20.45
CA LEU A 372 14.00 9.53 20.28
C LEU A 372 12.98 9.69 19.14
N LYS A 373 12.31 10.84 19.01
CA LYS A 373 11.37 11.09 17.90
C LYS A 373 12.03 11.00 16.52
N GLU A 374 13.28 11.45 16.41
CA GLU A 374 14.04 11.42 15.15
C GLU A 374 14.53 10.01 14.82
N ILE A 375 14.91 9.23 15.85
CA ILE A 375 15.27 7.82 15.71
C ILE A 375 14.04 7.00 15.29
N GLU A 376 12.89 7.21 15.94
CA GLU A 376 11.62 6.56 15.60
C GLU A 376 11.22 6.89 14.16
N LYS A 377 11.26 8.17 13.78
CA LYS A 377 11.01 8.57 12.39
C LYS A 377 11.97 7.90 11.41
N TYR A 378 13.27 7.81 11.73
CA TYR A 378 14.24 7.10 10.91
C TYR A 378 13.87 5.61 10.75
N ILE A 379 13.42 4.96 11.82
CA ILE A 379 13.01 3.54 11.80
C ILE A 379 11.76 3.36 10.95
N GLU A 380 10.74 4.22 11.14
CA GLU A 380 9.53 4.20 10.34
C GLU A 380 9.84 4.39 8.86
N ASP A 381 10.61 5.42 8.52
CA ASP A 381 11.02 5.69 7.13
C ASP A 381 11.85 4.53 6.59
N LYS A 382 12.76 3.95 7.38
CA LYS A 382 13.64 2.85 6.97
C LYS A 382 12.87 1.63 6.47
N ASN A 383 11.68 1.35 7.02
CA ASN A 383 10.85 0.23 6.56
C ASN A 383 10.34 0.41 5.12
N TYR A 384 10.30 1.66 4.64
CA TYR A 384 9.92 2.01 3.26
C TYR A 384 11.15 2.32 2.39
N LEU A 385 12.36 2.37 2.96
CA LEU A 385 13.57 2.68 2.22
C LEU A 385 14.12 1.45 1.50
N ILE A 386 13.83 1.37 0.22
CA ILE A 386 14.30 0.31 -0.68
C ILE A 386 15.56 0.73 -1.44
N ASN A 387 16.39 -0.24 -1.78
CA ASN A 387 17.60 -0.01 -2.56
C ASN A 387 17.31 0.05 -4.08
N LEU A 388 18.35 0.38 -4.86
CA LEU A 388 18.25 0.51 -6.31
C LEU A 388 17.83 -0.79 -7.02
N LYS A 389 18.24 -1.96 -6.52
CA LYS A 389 17.88 -3.28 -7.09
C LYS A 389 16.42 -3.63 -6.80
N GLU A 390 15.96 -3.37 -5.58
CA GLU A 390 14.55 -3.53 -5.19
C GLU A 390 13.65 -2.59 -5.99
N THR A 391 14.07 -1.33 -6.17
CA THR A 391 13.36 -0.35 -7.01
C THR A 391 13.25 -0.85 -8.46
N ALA A 392 14.36 -1.34 -9.03
CA ALA A 392 14.37 -1.97 -10.35
C ALA A 392 13.44 -3.19 -10.43
N HIS A 393 13.41 -4.02 -9.39
CA HIS A 393 12.53 -5.18 -9.31
C HIS A 393 11.04 -4.80 -9.24
N ILE A 394 10.66 -3.85 -8.40
CA ILE A 394 9.26 -3.36 -8.24
C ILE A 394 8.77 -2.77 -9.55
N LEU A 395 9.58 -1.90 -10.17
CA LEU A 395 9.23 -1.27 -11.44
C LEU A 395 9.37 -2.21 -12.65
N GLY A 396 10.07 -3.33 -12.50
CA GLY A 396 10.33 -4.29 -13.57
C GLY A 396 11.27 -3.75 -14.65
N LEU A 397 12.14 -2.79 -14.32
CA LEU A 397 13.06 -2.15 -15.26
C LEU A 397 14.52 -2.51 -14.95
N PRO A 398 15.45 -2.47 -15.93
CA PRO A 398 16.88 -2.59 -15.68
C PRO A 398 17.42 -1.44 -14.80
N ILE A 399 18.48 -1.70 -14.04
CA ILE A 399 19.09 -0.74 -13.10
C ILE A 399 19.58 0.53 -13.82
N GLU A 400 20.14 0.37 -15.02
CA GLU A 400 20.60 1.46 -15.88
C GLU A 400 19.46 2.41 -16.22
N THR A 401 18.27 1.84 -16.42
CA THR A 401 17.05 2.59 -16.72
C THR A 401 16.59 3.38 -15.50
N ILE A 402 16.65 2.79 -14.29
CA ILE A 402 16.35 3.50 -13.05
C ILE A 402 17.30 4.69 -12.84
N ASN A 403 18.60 4.52 -13.10
CA ASN A 403 19.56 5.62 -13.01
C ASN A 403 19.26 6.76 -13.99
N ILE A 404 18.79 6.44 -15.20
CA ILE A 404 18.33 7.45 -16.16
C ILE A 404 17.11 8.19 -15.60
N LEU A 405 16.12 7.48 -15.03
CA LEU A 405 14.93 8.10 -14.43
C LEU A 405 15.30 9.03 -13.25
N VAL A 406 16.29 8.65 -12.44
CA VAL A 406 16.82 9.52 -11.37
C VAL A 406 17.49 10.76 -11.94
N LYS A 407 18.35 10.62 -12.97
CA LYS A 407 19.02 11.76 -13.62
C LYS A 407 18.02 12.73 -14.25
N LEU A 408 16.87 12.22 -14.68
CA LEU A 408 15.79 13.01 -15.27
C LEU A 408 14.86 13.65 -14.24
N GLY A 409 14.99 13.33 -12.95
CA GLY A 409 14.16 13.88 -11.88
C GLY A 409 12.79 13.19 -11.72
N TYR A 410 12.56 12.06 -12.37
CA TYR A 410 11.31 11.30 -12.20
C TYR A 410 11.28 10.48 -10.91
N LEU A 411 12.46 10.04 -10.47
CA LEU A 411 12.65 9.31 -9.22
C LEU A 411 13.62 10.07 -8.34
N ASN A 412 13.25 10.30 -7.10
CA ASN A 412 14.07 11.03 -6.15
C ASN A 412 14.75 10.06 -5.18
N LYS A 413 16.08 10.18 -5.07
CA LYS A 413 16.81 9.51 -3.99
C LYS A 413 16.49 10.21 -2.68
N LYS A 414 16.18 9.45 -1.63
CA LYS A 414 15.87 10.02 -0.32
C LYS A 414 17.12 10.47 0.41
N ILE A 415 17.03 11.63 1.04
CA ILE A 415 18.03 12.08 2.01
C ILE A 415 17.71 11.39 3.32
N VAL A 416 18.65 10.59 3.81
CA VAL A 416 18.51 9.85 5.06
C VAL A 416 19.44 10.49 6.06
N LEU A 417 18.89 11.11 7.11
CA LEU A 417 19.63 11.77 8.18
C LEU A 417 20.66 12.80 7.67
N GLY A 418 20.25 13.61 6.68
CA GLY A 418 21.06 14.71 6.14
C GLY A 418 22.09 14.31 5.08
N LYS A 419 22.21 13.03 4.70
CA LYS A 419 23.04 12.58 3.58
C LYS A 419 22.19 12.04 2.43
N LEU A 420 22.57 12.39 1.20
CA LEU A 420 22.02 11.77 -0.02
C LEU A 420 22.26 10.26 0.05
N SER A 421 21.19 9.48 0.23
CA SER A 421 21.28 8.03 0.25
C SER A 421 21.13 7.46 -1.16
N THR A 422 21.55 6.21 -1.35
CA THR A 422 21.25 5.43 -2.55
C THR A 422 19.88 4.76 -2.50
N LYS A 423 19.04 5.12 -1.53
CA LYS A 423 17.73 4.52 -1.27
C LYS A 423 16.58 5.37 -1.81
N PHE A 424 15.45 4.72 -2.00
CA PHE A 424 14.20 5.26 -2.50
C PHE A 424 13.08 4.95 -1.52
N ASP A 425 12.04 5.76 -1.50
CA ASP A 425 10.84 5.47 -0.71
C ASP A 425 9.89 4.61 -1.55
N SER A 426 9.60 3.39 -1.09
CA SER A 426 8.74 2.45 -1.81
C SER A 426 7.37 3.03 -2.12
N ARG A 427 6.83 3.90 -1.26
CA ARG A 427 5.52 4.55 -1.46
C ARG A 427 5.53 5.49 -2.66
N GLU A 428 6.64 6.22 -2.87
CA GLU A 428 6.82 7.08 -4.04
C GLU A 428 7.00 6.25 -5.30
N ILE A 429 7.71 5.10 -5.20
CA ILE A 429 7.87 4.16 -6.31
C ILE A 429 6.54 3.55 -6.73
N ASP A 430 5.70 3.15 -5.77
CA ASP A 430 4.36 2.61 -6.04
C ASP A 430 3.45 3.67 -6.66
N THR A 431 3.52 4.91 -6.17
CA THR A 431 2.78 6.04 -6.75
C THR A 431 3.24 6.32 -8.19
N PHE A 432 4.55 6.29 -8.45
CA PHE A 432 5.12 6.43 -9.77
C PHE A 432 4.66 5.30 -10.70
N LEU A 433 4.67 4.06 -10.24
CA LEU A 433 4.18 2.90 -10.99
C LEU A 433 2.70 3.08 -11.34
N PHE A 434 1.86 3.39 -10.34
CA PHE A 434 0.42 3.54 -10.51
C PHE A 434 0.07 4.61 -11.55
N ARG A 435 0.70 5.78 -11.48
CA ARG A 435 0.47 6.90 -12.42
C ARG A 435 0.82 6.57 -13.87
N ASN A 436 1.79 5.67 -14.09
CA ASN A 436 2.32 5.38 -15.42
C ASN A 436 1.81 4.07 -16.01
N LYS A 437 1.16 3.22 -15.21
CA LYS A 437 0.71 1.88 -15.62
C LYS A 437 -0.46 1.92 -16.60
N GLY A 438 -1.37 2.87 -16.44
CA GLY A 438 -2.62 2.92 -17.21
C GLY A 438 -3.61 1.81 -16.82
N PRO A 439 -4.82 1.80 -17.42
CA PRO A 439 -5.86 0.82 -17.09
C PRO A 439 -5.51 -0.60 -17.55
N PHE A 440 -6.23 -1.58 -16.99
CA PHE A 440 -6.17 -2.98 -17.42
C PHE A 440 -7.11 -3.21 -18.60
N CYS A 441 -6.58 -3.73 -19.71
CA CYS A 441 -7.32 -4.05 -20.93
C CYS A 441 -6.91 -5.45 -21.42
N GLU A 442 -7.82 -6.42 -21.36
CA GLU A 442 -7.50 -7.82 -21.70
C GLU A 442 -7.39 -8.05 -23.22
N SER A 443 -8.18 -7.33 -24.01
CA SER A 443 -8.31 -7.53 -25.46
C SER A 443 -7.46 -6.59 -26.32
N GLU A 444 -6.73 -5.64 -25.71
CA GLU A 444 -5.93 -4.68 -26.48
C GLU A 444 -4.55 -5.23 -26.84
N ILE A 445 -4.19 -5.08 -28.13
CA ILE A 445 -2.88 -5.45 -28.66
C ILE A 445 -2.05 -4.18 -28.81
N GLY A 446 -0.86 -4.16 -28.22
CA GLY A 446 0.05 -3.03 -28.32
C GLY A 446 1.51 -3.47 -28.29
N ILE A 447 2.40 -2.49 -28.33
CA ILE A 447 3.83 -2.69 -28.15
C ILE A 447 4.24 -2.40 -26.72
N ASN A 448 4.89 -3.35 -26.05
CA ASN A 448 5.38 -3.12 -24.70
C ASN A 448 6.49 -2.07 -24.66
N LEU A 449 6.70 -1.45 -23.49
CA LEU A 449 7.66 -0.38 -23.29
C LEU A 449 9.08 -0.71 -23.80
N GLN A 450 9.58 -1.91 -23.51
CA GLN A 450 10.94 -2.31 -23.91
C GLN A 450 11.05 -2.46 -25.43
N ASN A 451 10.05 -3.08 -26.06
CA ASN A 451 9.97 -3.25 -27.50
C ASN A 451 9.80 -1.91 -28.21
N ALA A 452 9.03 -0.98 -27.65
CA ALA A 452 8.88 0.38 -28.18
C ALA A 452 10.22 1.12 -28.18
N LEU A 453 10.95 1.09 -27.05
CA LEU A 453 12.28 1.67 -26.94
C LEU A 453 13.29 1.04 -27.91
N LYS A 454 13.23 -0.28 -28.14
CA LYS A 454 14.11 -0.97 -29.09
C LYS A 454 13.76 -0.65 -30.54
N LYS A 455 12.48 -0.75 -30.92
CA LYS A 455 11.98 -0.55 -32.28
C LYS A 455 12.16 0.89 -32.75
N TYR A 456 11.89 1.87 -31.89
CA TYR A 456 11.88 3.29 -32.25
C TYR A 456 13.13 4.06 -31.77
N LYS A 457 14.18 3.35 -31.32
CA LYS A 457 15.46 3.97 -30.90
C LYS A 457 16.05 4.88 -31.98
N THR A 458 16.00 4.46 -33.24
CA THR A 458 16.51 5.21 -34.40
C THR A 458 15.65 6.42 -34.76
N SER A 459 14.39 6.44 -34.31
CA SER A 459 13.47 7.56 -34.47
C SER A 459 13.57 8.56 -33.32
N GLY A 460 14.57 8.42 -32.43
CA GLY A 460 14.80 9.33 -31.31
C GLY A 460 13.86 9.10 -30.12
N LEU A 461 13.06 8.03 -30.12
CA LEU A 461 12.20 7.70 -28.99
C LEU A 461 13.07 7.19 -27.83
N THR A 462 13.21 8.02 -26.81
CA THR A 462 13.94 7.69 -25.57
C THR A 462 12.95 7.51 -24.43
N ILE A 463 13.39 6.88 -23.33
CA ILE A 463 12.54 6.72 -22.14
C ILE A 463 12.06 8.07 -21.58
N LYS A 464 12.90 9.10 -21.65
CA LYS A 464 12.52 10.48 -21.28
C LYS A 464 11.34 10.95 -22.11
N LYS A 465 11.41 10.78 -23.44
CA LYS A 465 10.34 11.20 -24.36
C LYS A 465 9.06 10.41 -24.08
N ILE A 466 9.12 9.10 -23.86
CA ILE A 466 7.92 8.30 -23.54
C ILE A 466 7.22 8.82 -22.29
N PHE A 467 7.94 9.00 -21.17
CA PHE A 467 7.30 9.49 -19.95
C PHE A 467 6.77 10.92 -20.08
N ASN A 468 7.47 11.81 -20.78
CA ASN A 468 6.92 13.14 -21.10
C ASN A 468 5.59 13.03 -21.84
N LEU A 469 5.49 12.15 -22.84
CA LEU A 469 4.26 11.97 -23.61
C LEU A 469 3.12 11.40 -22.79
N ILE A 470 3.42 10.51 -21.83
CA ILE A 470 2.43 10.03 -20.88
C ILE A 470 1.93 11.20 -20.02
N TYR A 471 2.83 12.01 -19.46
CA TYR A 471 2.44 13.17 -18.65
C TYR A 471 1.72 14.28 -19.43
N GLU A 472 2.01 14.42 -20.71
CA GLU A 472 1.32 15.33 -21.64
C GLU A 472 0.00 14.76 -22.17
N GLY A 473 -0.34 13.50 -21.86
CA GLY A 473 -1.54 12.82 -22.35
C GLY A 473 -1.51 12.46 -23.84
N LYS A 474 -0.32 12.47 -24.47
CA LYS A 474 -0.12 12.12 -25.89
C LYS A 474 0.10 10.64 -26.13
N LEU A 475 0.47 9.89 -25.10
CA LEU A 475 0.51 8.42 -25.12
C LEU A 475 -0.32 7.90 -23.95
N THR A 476 -1.21 6.95 -24.25
CA THR A 476 -2.07 6.33 -23.24
C THR A 476 -1.53 4.94 -22.93
N PRO A 477 -0.84 4.74 -21.80
CA PRO A 477 -0.39 3.41 -21.41
C PRO A 477 -1.60 2.53 -21.07
N PHE A 478 -1.48 1.22 -21.30
CA PHE A 478 -2.41 0.21 -20.77
C PHE A 478 -1.66 -1.06 -20.37
N THR A 479 -2.33 -1.97 -19.66
CA THR A 479 -1.74 -3.25 -19.25
C THR A 479 -2.65 -4.43 -19.50
N ASN A 480 -2.03 -5.59 -19.75
CA ASN A 480 -2.75 -6.85 -19.97
C ASN A 480 -2.60 -7.79 -18.75
N LYS A 481 -2.17 -7.27 -17.60
CA LYS A 481 -2.03 -8.02 -16.34
C LYS A 481 -2.46 -7.19 -15.14
N LYS A 482 -3.21 -7.79 -14.20
CA LYS A 482 -3.66 -7.11 -12.97
C LYS A 482 -2.49 -6.59 -12.13
N ASP A 483 -1.43 -7.39 -11.96
CA ASP A 483 -0.22 -7.01 -11.23
C ASP A 483 0.94 -6.58 -12.15
N ALA A 484 0.63 -5.91 -13.27
CA ALA A 484 1.64 -5.43 -14.20
C ALA A 484 2.63 -4.42 -13.58
N LYS A 485 3.90 -4.54 -14.00
CA LYS A 485 5.01 -3.61 -13.73
C LYS A 485 5.21 -2.68 -14.95
N LEU A 486 6.18 -1.76 -14.91
CA LEU A 486 6.40 -0.84 -16.05
C LEU A 486 6.82 -1.56 -17.34
N LYS A 487 7.51 -2.70 -17.24
CA LYS A 487 7.82 -3.52 -18.42
C LYS A 487 6.60 -4.13 -19.10
N ASP A 488 5.50 -4.27 -18.36
CA ASP A 488 4.25 -4.87 -18.84
C ASP A 488 3.28 -3.79 -19.37
N ILE A 489 3.69 -2.52 -19.39
CA ILE A 489 2.94 -1.44 -20.04
C ILE A 489 3.06 -1.59 -21.55
N HIS A 490 1.92 -1.44 -22.21
CA HIS A 490 1.77 -1.43 -23.65
C HIS A 490 1.25 -0.08 -24.13
N PHE A 491 1.55 0.21 -25.40
CA PHE A 491 1.07 1.38 -26.11
C PHE A 491 0.48 0.93 -27.44
N ARG A 492 -0.57 1.62 -27.89
CA ARG A 492 -1.13 1.40 -29.22
C ARG A 492 -0.12 1.85 -30.28
N PHE A 493 -0.01 1.09 -31.37
CA PHE A 493 0.99 1.39 -32.41
C PHE A 493 0.70 2.73 -33.08
N GLU A 494 -0.58 3.02 -33.26
CA GLU A 494 -1.11 4.21 -33.92
C GLU A 494 -0.72 5.48 -33.16
N GLU A 495 -0.80 5.48 -31.82
CA GLU A 495 -0.43 6.65 -31.01
C GLU A 495 1.07 6.98 -31.14
N ILE A 496 1.93 5.95 -31.09
CA ILE A 496 3.38 6.14 -31.27
C ILE A 496 3.69 6.64 -32.68
N GLU A 497 3.05 6.07 -33.71
CA GLU A 497 3.30 6.46 -35.10
C GLU A 497 2.80 7.87 -35.41
N VAL A 498 1.62 8.25 -34.91
CA VAL A 498 1.09 9.62 -34.99
C VAL A 498 2.06 10.59 -34.35
N TYR A 499 2.55 10.30 -33.14
CA TYR A 499 3.55 11.14 -32.48
C TYR A 499 4.85 11.24 -33.29
N LEU A 500 5.41 10.12 -33.75
CA LEU A 500 6.66 10.14 -34.51
C LEU A 500 6.52 10.87 -35.84
N ASN A 501 5.37 10.80 -36.48
CA ASN A 501 5.07 11.54 -37.71
C ASN A 501 4.93 13.04 -37.42
N ASN A 502 4.20 13.42 -36.37
CA ASN A 502 4.05 14.81 -35.96
C ASN A 502 5.39 15.41 -35.52
N HIS A 503 6.19 14.67 -34.76
CA HIS A 503 7.51 15.13 -34.31
C HIS A 503 8.49 15.24 -35.47
N LYS A 504 8.47 14.31 -36.44
CA LYS A 504 9.21 14.46 -37.69
C LYS A 504 8.75 15.69 -38.48
N ASN A 505 7.51 16.12 -38.35
CA ASN A 505 7.01 17.33 -38.99
C ASN A 505 7.40 18.61 -38.22
N GLU A 506 7.42 18.58 -36.89
CA GLU A 506 7.73 19.71 -35.99
C GLU A 506 9.23 19.97 -35.82
N GLU A 507 10.06 18.94 -35.57
CA GLU A 507 11.53 19.08 -35.54
C GLU A 507 12.09 19.51 -36.91
N ASN A 508 11.31 19.29 -37.98
CA ASN A 508 11.66 19.78 -39.30
C ASN A 508 11.25 21.21 -39.54
N GLY A 509 10.14 21.75 -38.98
CA GLY A 509 9.70 23.17 -38.98
C GLY A 509 9.63 23.86 -40.36
N ILE A 510 10.72 23.82 -41.11
CA ILE A 510 10.82 23.78 -42.56
C ILE A 510 10.48 22.34 -43.01
N ARG A 511 9.25 22.07 -43.46
CA ARG A 511 8.98 20.83 -44.21
C ARG A 511 10.04 20.72 -45.30
N ARG A 512 10.84 19.65 -45.31
CA ARG A 512 11.95 19.46 -46.26
C ARG A 512 11.71 18.23 -47.11
N TYR A 513 11.98 18.32 -48.40
CA TYR A 513 12.07 17.15 -49.27
C TYR A 513 13.50 16.63 -49.30
N SER A 514 13.67 15.32 -49.17
CA SER A 514 14.91 14.63 -49.50
C SER A 514 15.13 14.60 -51.01
N LEU A 515 16.39 14.44 -51.45
CA LEU A 515 16.71 14.26 -52.87
C LEU A 515 15.87 13.17 -53.56
N ARG A 516 15.53 12.09 -52.84
CA ARG A 516 14.69 11.00 -53.37
C ARG A 516 13.25 11.44 -53.63
N GLU A 517 12.69 12.23 -52.73
CA GLU A 517 11.33 12.78 -52.89
C GLU A 517 11.30 13.82 -54.01
N VAL A 518 12.27 14.72 -54.08
CA VAL A 518 12.40 15.70 -55.18
C VAL A 518 12.51 14.99 -56.53
N LYS A 519 13.32 13.92 -56.60
CA LYS A 519 13.45 13.06 -57.79
C LYS A 519 12.08 12.53 -58.26
N SER A 520 11.28 12.02 -57.31
CA SER A 520 9.95 11.47 -57.59
C SER A 520 8.95 12.54 -58.00
N LEU A 521 8.97 13.71 -57.34
CA LEU A 521 8.05 14.82 -57.61
C LEU A 521 8.30 15.46 -58.97
N LEU A 522 9.58 15.67 -59.33
CA LEU A 522 9.97 16.27 -60.61
C LEU A 522 10.05 15.25 -61.76
N LYS A 523 9.93 13.95 -61.47
CA LYS A 523 10.06 12.85 -62.45
C LYS A 523 11.37 12.91 -63.25
N MET A 524 12.47 13.28 -62.59
CA MET A 524 13.80 13.38 -63.18
C MET A 524 14.74 12.33 -62.58
N ASP A 525 15.86 12.02 -63.22
CA ASP A 525 16.89 11.19 -62.60
C ASP A 525 17.73 11.98 -61.56
N GLY A 526 18.50 11.28 -60.73
CA GLY A 526 19.29 11.93 -59.68
C GLY A 526 20.42 12.81 -60.22
N GLU A 527 20.98 12.47 -61.39
CA GLU A 527 22.08 13.21 -62.00
C GLU A 527 21.62 14.57 -62.52
N THR A 528 20.44 14.59 -63.16
CA THR A 528 19.73 15.79 -63.60
C THR A 528 19.47 16.73 -62.43
N ILE A 529 18.93 16.20 -61.32
CA ILE A 529 18.71 17.00 -60.11
C ILE A 529 20.03 17.54 -59.55
N HIS A 530 21.12 16.77 -59.56
CA HIS A 530 22.43 17.29 -59.15
C HIS A 530 22.95 18.42 -60.04
N LYS A 531 22.80 18.30 -61.36
CA LYS A 531 23.14 19.37 -62.31
C LYS A 531 22.29 20.62 -62.08
N MET A 532 21.01 20.46 -61.74
CA MET A 532 20.14 21.59 -61.35
C MET A 532 20.62 22.28 -60.07
N ILE A 533 21.13 21.54 -59.09
CA ILE A 533 21.76 22.10 -57.89
C ILE A 533 23.04 22.88 -58.25
N LEU A 534 23.90 22.30 -59.10
CA LEU A 534 25.15 22.95 -59.53
C LEU A 534 24.91 24.24 -60.33
N LYS A 535 23.79 24.32 -61.03
CA LYS A 535 23.35 25.49 -61.81
C LYS A 535 22.43 26.42 -61.02
N ASP A 536 22.28 26.20 -59.71
CA ASP A 536 21.49 27.06 -58.82
C ASP A 536 19.99 27.18 -59.17
N ILE A 537 19.45 26.24 -59.96
CA ILE A 537 18.03 26.22 -60.36
C ILE A 537 17.14 25.85 -59.17
N ILE A 538 17.60 24.91 -58.35
CA ILE A 538 17.02 24.56 -57.06
C ILE A 538 18.14 24.54 -56.03
N LYS A 539 17.87 25.06 -54.82
CA LYS A 539 18.88 25.18 -53.78
C LYS A 539 18.56 24.26 -52.60
N PRO A 540 19.50 23.39 -52.17
CA PRO A 540 19.32 22.64 -50.94
C PRO A 540 19.43 23.60 -49.75
N VAL A 541 18.48 23.52 -48.83
CA VAL A 541 18.52 24.26 -47.55
C VAL A 541 19.57 23.65 -46.61
N GLU A 542 19.81 22.35 -46.73
CA GLU A 542 20.77 21.65 -45.88
C GLU A 542 21.45 20.50 -46.65
N ILE A 543 22.76 20.35 -46.43
CA ILE A 543 23.55 19.24 -46.96
C ILE A 543 24.19 18.51 -45.78
N LYS A 544 23.73 17.29 -45.49
CA LYS A 544 24.30 16.44 -44.43
C LYS A 544 25.32 15.48 -45.02
N ILE A 545 26.53 15.46 -44.47
CA ILE A 545 27.55 14.47 -44.81
C ILE A 545 27.37 13.26 -43.90
N THR A 546 27.15 12.09 -44.49
CA THR A 546 27.05 10.83 -43.74
C THR A 546 28.43 10.32 -43.32
N LYS A 547 28.49 9.36 -42.39
CA LYS A 547 29.75 8.74 -41.93
C LYS A 547 30.62 8.17 -43.07
N ASN A 548 30.01 7.81 -44.20
CA ASN A 548 30.71 7.28 -45.38
C ASN A 548 31.08 8.39 -46.38
N ASN A 549 31.15 9.64 -45.93
CA ASN A 549 31.40 10.84 -46.74
C ASN A 549 30.40 11.10 -47.88
N LYS A 550 29.25 10.41 -47.92
CA LYS A 550 28.18 10.66 -48.90
C LYS A 550 27.33 11.85 -48.48
N LYS A 551 27.13 12.81 -49.39
CA LYS A 551 26.27 13.99 -49.20
C LYS A 551 24.79 13.63 -49.35
N ARG A 552 23.95 14.07 -48.41
CA ARG A 552 22.49 14.00 -48.47
C ARG A 552 21.93 15.41 -48.53
N TYR A 553 21.11 15.67 -49.54
CA TYR A 553 20.54 16.99 -49.82
C TYR A 553 19.10 17.05 -49.35
N PHE A 554 18.75 18.16 -48.68
CA PHE A 554 17.41 18.47 -48.21
C PHE A 554 16.99 19.83 -48.75
N PHE A 555 15.77 19.93 -49.27
CA PHE A 555 15.23 21.09 -49.96
C PHE A 555 14.03 21.65 -49.21
N SER A 556 13.77 22.96 -49.29
CA SER A 556 12.55 23.56 -48.75
C SER A 556 11.33 23.03 -49.50
N LYS A 557 10.34 22.48 -48.79
CA LYS A 557 9.09 22.02 -49.41
C LYS A 557 8.40 23.15 -50.15
N ASN A 558 8.31 24.33 -49.55
CA ASN A 558 7.61 25.47 -50.14
C ASN A 558 8.28 25.90 -51.46
N GLU A 559 9.60 25.88 -51.54
CA GLU A 559 10.33 26.25 -52.76
C GLU A 559 10.15 25.20 -53.87
N ILE A 560 10.20 23.92 -53.54
CA ILE A 560 10.00 22.84 -54.52
C ILE A 560 8.55 22.80 -55.00
N ASP A 561 7.57 22.94 -54.10
CA ASP A 561 6.15 23.00 -54.45
C ASP A 561 5.87 24.22 -55.33
N LEU A 562 6.45 25.38 -55.01
CA LEU A 562 6.36 26.59 -55.84
C LEU A 562 7.04 26.36 -57.20
N PHE A 563 8.21 25.71 -57.23
CA PHE A 563 8.92 25.38 -58.47
C PHE A 563 8.06 24.50 -59.38
N ILE A 564 7.45 23.44 -58.84
CA ILE A 564 6.52 22.55 -59.55
C ILE A 564 5.29 23.31 -60.04
N LYS A 565 4.75 24.23 -59.22
CA LYS A 565 3.59 25.05 -59.58
C LYS A 565 3.93 26.05 -60.69
N CYS A 566 5.16 26.55 -60.75
CA CYS A 566 5.57 27.58 -61.72
C CYS A 566 6.12 27.00 -63.03
N HIS A 567 6.50 25.72 -63.05
CA HIS A 567 7.11 25.08 -64.21
C HIS A 567 6.31 23.86 -64.65
N ILE A 568 6.37 23.55 -65.95
CA ILE A 568 5.66 22.42 -66.54
C ILE A 568 6.56 21.76 -67.58
N GLY A 569 6.55 20.43 -67.61
CA GLY A 569 7.22 19.67 -68.66
C GLY A 569 6.40 19.69 -69.96
N VAL A 570 7.06 19.61 -71.12
CA VAL A 570 6.39 19.67 -72.43
C VAL A 570 5.22 18.68 -72.55
N GLN A 571 5.40 17.42 -72.17
CA GLN A 571 4.32 16.41 -72.25
C GLN A 571 3.10 16.74 -71.37
N ALA A 572 3.32 17.39 -70.21
CA ALA A 572 2.22 17.83 -69.36
C ALA A 572 1.56 19.10 -69.94
N ALA A 573 2.35 19.99 -70.53
CA ALA A 573 1.85 21.20 -71.17
C ALA A 573 0.95 20.90 -72.38
N VAL A 574 1.29 19.90 -73.21
CA VAL A 574 0.43 19.46 -74.33
C VAL A 574 -0.95 19.00 -73.87
N LYS A 575 -1.06 18.45 -72.66
CA LYS A 575 -2.35 18.03 -72.09
C LYS A 575 -3.15 19.19 -71.51
N GLU A 576 -2.47 20.21 -70.99
CA GLU A 576 -3.10 21.33 -70.28
C GLU A 576 -3.42 22.51 -71.20
N TYR A 577 -2.68 22.68 -72.31
CA TYR A 577 -2.81 23.80 -73.24
C TYR A 577 -3.11 23.30 -74.65
N PRO A 578 -3.89 24.05 -75.46
CA PRO A 578 -4.26 23.65 -76.82
C PRO A 578 -3.10 23.89 -77.81
N ILE A 579 -1.95 23.25 -77.57
CA ILE A 579 -0.75 23.35 -78.41
C ILE A 579 -0.13 21.96 -78.60
N SER A 580 0.27 21.65 -79.83
CA SER A 580 0.94 20.38 -80.12
C SER A 580 2.37 20.36 -79.57
N GLU A 581 2.90 19.16 -79.30
CA GLU A 581 4.27 18.98 -78.84
C GLU A 581 5.30 19.60 -79.80
N LYS A 582 5.11 19.38 -81.12
CA LYS A 582 5.94 20.00 -82.17
C LYS A 582 5.89 21.53 -82.11
N GLY A 583 4.72 22.11 -81.81
CA GLY A 583 4.55 23.55 -81.63
C GLY A 583 5.35 24.08 -80.45
N LEU A 584 5.25 23.44 -79.28
CA LEU A 584 6.04 23.79 -78.09
C LEU A 584 7.54 23.70 -78.33
N LEU A 585 8.01 22.62 -78.98
CA LEU A 585 9.42 22.45 -79.29
C LEU A 585 9.93 23.50 -80.29
N LYS A 586 9.11 23.92 -81.25
CA LYS A 586 9.43 25.02 -82.17
C LYS A 586 9.59 26.34 -81.42
N LEU A 587 8.66 26.65 -80.50
CA LEU A 587 8.75 27.86 -79.66
C LEU A 587 10.01 27.87 -78.77
N ILE A 588 10.39 26.72 -78.22
CA ILE A 588 11.64 26.58 -77.45
C ILE A 588 12.86 26.77 -78.37
N LYS A 589 12.86 26.14 -79.56
CA LYS A 589 13.97 26.23 -80.53
C LYS A 589 14.15 27.65 -81.09
N ASN A 590 13.05 28.37 -81.27
CA ASN A 590 13.04 29.77 -81.71
C ASN A 590 13.46 30.75 -80.60
N GLY A 591 13.64 30.28 -79.36
CA GLY A 591 13.97 31.12 -78.20
C GLY A 591 12.78 31.89 -77.61
N GLU A 592 11.56 31.62 -78.07
CA GLU A 592 10.33 32.28 -77.60
C GLU A 592 9.89 31.76 -76.22
N LEU A 593 10.25 30.52 -75.89
CA LEU A 593 10.09 29.94 -74.55
C LEU A 593 11.44 29.51 -73.99
N LYS A 594 11.76 29.96 -72.77
CA LYS A 594 13.01 29.57 -72.12
C LYS A 594 12.88 28.19 -71.50
N ASN A 595 13.62 27.21 -72.02
CA ASN A 595 13.80 25.94 -71.32
C ASN A 595 14.75 26.15 -70.13
N VAL A 596 14.24 25.98 -68.92
CA VAL A 596 14.97 26.22 -67.67
C VAL A 596 16.12 25.22 -67.48
N VAL A 597 16.09 24.07 -68.16
CA VAL A 597 17.06 22.97 -68.02
C VAL A 597 17.74 22.58 -69.35
N SER A 598 17.81 23.50 -70.32
CA SER A 598 18.35 23.25 -71.69
C SER A 598 19.74 22.61 -71.72
N ASP A 599 20.61 23.01 -70.79
CA ASP A 599 22.01 22.59 -70.76
C ASP A 599 22.24 21.39 -69.82
N ILE A 600 21.16 20.86 -69.25
CA ILE A 600 21.20 19.92 -68.12
C ILE A 600 20.56 18.59 -68.49
N SER A 601 19.40 18.62 -69.15
CA SER A 601 18.61 17.44 -69.47
C SER A 601 17.92 17.57 -70.82
N ARG A 602 17.61 16.42 -71.43
CA ARG A 602 16.75 16.35 -72.63
C ARG A 602 15.29 16.66 -72.31
N ILE A 603 14.91 16.66 -71.03
CA ILE A 603 13.58 17.06 -70.59
C ILE A 603 13.46 18.57 -70.74
N ASN A 604 12.45 19.05 -71.46
CA ASN A 604 12.17 20.47 -71.60
C ASN A 604 11.21 20.92 -70.49
N LEU A 605 11.69 21.81 -69.61
CA LEU A 605 10.91 22.38 -68.52
C LEU A 605 10.72 23.89 -68.77
N ILE A 606 9.48 24.33 -68.88
CA ILE A 606 9.13 25.70 -69.25
C ILE A 606 8.35 26.38 -68.13
N LYS A 607 8.51 27.70 -67.99
CA LYS A 607 7.71 28.49 -67.04
C LYS A 607 6.27 28.62 -67.55
N ARG A 608 5.31 28.25 -66.71
CA ARG A 608 3.87 28.34 -67.02
C ARG A 608 3.44 29.77 -67.40
N THR A 609 4.03 30.78 -66.75
CA THR A 609 3.74 32.19 -67.03
C THR A 609 4.20 32.64 -68.41
N GLU A 610 5.38 32.19 -68.86
CA GLU A 610 5.88 32.46 -70.21
C GLU A 610 5.02 31.75 -71.26
N LEU A 611 4.72 30.47 -71.01
CA LEU A 611 3.86 29.67 -71.89
C LEU A 611 2.48 30.31 -72.08
N THR A 612 1.84 30.72 -70.98
CA THR A 612 0.55 31.38 -71.00
C THR A 612 0.61 32.67 -71.83
N LYS A 613 1.63 33.51 -71.63
CA LYS A 613 1.80 34.76 -72.40
C LYS A 613 1.90 34.50 -73.90
N VAL A 614 2.72 33.52 -74.32
CA VAL A 614 2.92 33.21 -75.75
C VAL A 614 1.63 32.68 -76.39
N ILE A 615 0.93 31.76 -75.73
CA ILE A 615 -0.31 31.18 -76.25
C ILE A 615 -1.44 32.23 -76.38
N PHE A 616 -1.59 33.10 -75.38
CA PHE A 616 -2.65 34.11 -75.41
C PHE A 616 -2.32 35.32 -76.29
N LYS A 617 -1.04 35.62 -76.54
CA LYS A 617 -0.63 36.69 -77.45
C LYS A 617 -0.99 36.36 -78.91
N GLY A 618 -1.02 35.08 -79.28
CA GLY A 618 -1.46 34.62 -80.61
C GLY A 618 -2.98 34.50 -80.81
N ARG A 619 -3.83 34.93 -79.84
CA ARG A 619 -5.31 34.93 -79.95
C ARG A 619 -5.93 36.33 -80.01
N LYS A 620 -5.12 37.39 -79.95
CA LYS A 620 -5.57 38.80 -79.99
C LYS A 620 -5.32 39.49 -81.34
N GLU A 621 -4.87 38.74 -82.33
CA GLU A 621 -4.88 39.03 -83.76
C GLU A 621 -5.77 37.98 -84.42
#